data_AF-A0A8T8SDL2-F1
#
_entry.id   AF-A0A8T8SDL2-F1
#
_cell.length_a   1.000
_cell.length_b   1.000
_cell.length_c   1.000
_cell.angle_alpha   90.00
_cell.angle_beta   90.00
_cell.angle_gamma   90.00
#
_symmetry.space_group_name_H-M   'P 1'
#
loop_
_entity.id
_entity.type
_entity.pdbx_description
1 polymer ?
#
loop_
_entity_poly.entity_id
_entity_poly.type
_entity_poly.pdbx_seq_one_letter_code
_entity_poly.pdbx_strand_id
1 'polypeptide(L)'
;LYQVAREKGMTPANIKKGYAATGIWPFTGLAAIPASMLNVPLESQDEVEERGREAHLSSELGEALDDLSGRQRSAKAKATLIAAARSAREASALNVLFEDLTERLRQHAAAMKAKPRAFRVIPDDFGKAKLYTSDEAIRVMEETIKARQAEEARKEQAAEEREQRREEKEREKEEAAKRRALEKKEREANKARALQQKEEQKKELAAARLKRKLELAEEKEAEKRRKIAEKQSKKTARSTSASSTNQQNTPALQPSQLVNQ
;
A
#
# COMPACT_ATOMS: atom_id res chain seq x y z
N LEU A 1 19.93 -36.14 -26.52
CA LEU A 1 19.89 -36.75 -27.88
C LEU A 1 18.47 -37.08 -28.34
N TYR A 2 17.68 -37.86 -27.58
CA TYR A 2 16.30 -38.22 -27.97
C TYR A 2 15.31 -37.03 -28.01
N GLN A 3 15.35 -36.09 -27.07
CA GLN A 3 14.50 -34.88 -27.09
C GLN A 3 14.80 -33.95 -28.27
N VAL A 4 16.09 -33.70 -28.54
CA VAL A 4 16.53 -32.87 -29.69
C VAL A 4 16.12 -33.48 -31.03
N ALA A 5 16.17 -34.82 -31.14
CA ALA A 5 15.68 -35.52 -32.33
C ALA A 5 14.14 -35.47 -32.45
N ARG A 6 13.42 -35.47 -31.32
CA ARG A 6 11.96 -35.32 -31.29
C ARG A 6 11.53 -33.90 -31.66
N GLU A 7 12.18 -32.86 -31.17
CA GLU A 7 11.89 -31.46 -31.50
C GLU A 7 12.22 -31.14 -32.97
N LYS A 8 13.37 -31.62 -33.47
CA LYS A 8 13.74 -31.45 -34.89
C LYS A 8 12.92 -32.35 -35.83
N GLY A 9 12.49 -33.51 -35.35
CA GLY A 9 11.72 -34.50 -36.13
C GLY A 9 10.22 -34.22 -36.18
N MET A 10 9.62 -33.77 -35.09
CA MET A 10 8.19 -33.41 -34.99
C MET A 10 7.94 -31.93 -35.31
N THR A 11 8.65 -31.38 -36.28
CA THR A 11 8.24 -30.08 -36.83
C THR A 11 6.97 -30.27 -37.66
N PRO A 12 6.05 -29.29 -37.68
CA PRO A 12 4.81 -29.38 -38.46
C PRO A 12 5.05 -29.70 -39.94
N ALA A 13 6.19 -29.26 -40.49
CA ALA A 13 6.60 -29.55 -41.86
C ALA A 13 7.00 -31.03 -42.06
N ASN A 14 7.76 -31.61 -41.13
CA ASN A 14 8.19 -33.00 -41.21
C ASN A 14 7.04 -33.98 -40.98
N ILE A 15 6.11 -33.65 -40.08
CA ILE A 15 4.87 -34.41 -39.88
C ILE A 15 4.06 -34.42 -41.18
N LYS A 16 3.83 -33.25 -41.80
CA LYS A 16 3.14 -33.16 -43.10
C LYS A 16 3.81 -33.99 -44.20
N LYS A 17 5.15 -33.96 -44.28
CA LYS A 17 5.92 -34.71 -45.27
C LYS A 17 5.87 -36.23 -45.04
N GLY A 18 5.94 -36.68 -43.78
CA GLY A 18 5.83 -38.09 -43.42
C GLY A 18 4.46 -38.68 -43.76
N TYR A 19 3.38 -37.94 -43.47
CA TYR A 19 2.02 -38.37 -43.82
C TYR A 19 1.69 -38.25 -45.32
N ALA A 20 2.35 -37.35 -46.05
CA ALA A 20 2.24 -37.32 -47.51
C ALA A 20 2.87 -38.57 -48.15
N ALA A 21 3.94 -39.12 -47.56
CA ALA A 21 4.65 -40.29 -48.07
C ALA A 21 3.90 -41.63 -47.84
N THR A 22 2.98 -41.70 -46.88
CA THR A 22 2.20 -42.91 -46.58
C THR A 22 0.99 -43.11 -47.50
N GLY A 23 0.75 -42.21 -48.45
CA GLY A 23 -0.37 -42.32 -49.40
C GLY A 23 -1.76 -42.12 -48.77
N ILE A 24 -1.81 -41.71 -47.50
CA ILE A 24 -3.05 -41.36 -46.77
C ILE A 24 -3.52 -39.94 -47.16
N TRP A 25 -2.79 -39.26 -48.06
CA TRP A 25 -3.16 -37.96 -48.63
C TRP A 25 -3.88 -38.14 -49.99
N PRO A 26 -5.00 -37.48 -50.27
CA PRO A 26 -5.44 -36.20 -49.71
C PRO A 26 -6.70 -36.37 -48.85
N PHE A 27 -6.56 -36.46 -47.53
CA PHE A 27 -7.71 -36.18 -46.69
C PHE A 27 -8.01 -34.68 -46.82
N THR A 28 -9.07 -34.40 -47.57
CA THR A 28 -9.78 -33.13 -47.64
C THR A 28 -10.24 -32.74 -46.24
N GLY A 29 -9.39 -32.00 -45.54
CA GLY A 29 -9.69 -31.46 -44.22
C GLY A 29 -8.51 -31.57 -43.29
N LEU A 30 -7.85 -30.44 -43.07
CA LEU A 30 -7.10 -30.13 -41.84
C LEU A 30 -8.01 -30.15 -40.58
N ALA A 31 -9.06 -30.97 -40.57
CA ALA A 31 -10.01 -31.15 -39.49
C ALA A 31 -9.58 -32.25 -38.50
N ALA A 32 -8.53 -33.02 -38.80
CA ALA A 32 -8.11 -34.16 -37.98
C ALA A 32 -7.05 -33.83 -36.93
N ILE A 33 -6.38 -32.68 -37.01
CA ILE A 33 -5.49 -32.22 -35.94
C ILE A 33 -6.31 -31.25 -35.08
N PRO A 34 -6.67 -31.62 -33.84
CA PRO A 34 -7.42 -30.71 -32.98
C PRO A 34 -6.62 -29.43 -32.79
N ALA A 35 -7.27 -28.28 -32.88
CA ALA A 35 -6.62 -26.96 -32.76
C ALA A 35 -5.81 -26.83 -31.45
N SER A 36 -6.18 -27.60 -30.43
CA SER A 36 -5.45 -27.71 -29.17
C SER A 36 -4.00 -28.22 -29.31
N MET A 37 -3.68 -29.02 -30.33
CA MET A 37 -2.31 -29.48 -30.63
C MET A 37 -1.43 -28.38 -31.26
N LEU A 38 -2.05 -27.27 -31.68
CA LEU A 38 -1.37 -26.11 -32.25
C LEU A 38 -1.33 -24.92 -31.28
N ASN A 39 -1.96 -25.05 -30.10
CA ASN A 39 -1.87 -24.03 -29.06
C ASN A 39 -0.47 -24.13 -28.45
N VAL A 40 0.38 -23.16 -28.79
CA VAL A 40 1.62 -22.93 -28.07
C VAL A 40 1.24 -22.56 -26.64
N PRO A 41 1.79 -23.23 -25.61
CA PRO A 41 1.58 -22.85 -24.22
C PRO A 41 1.90 -21.36 -24.03
N LEU A 42 1.15 -20.68 -23.17
CA LEU A 42 1.37 -19.25 -22.90
C LEU A 42 2.75 -18.98 -22.29
N GLU A 43 3.24 -19.93 -21.51
CA GLU A 43 4.54 -19.88 -20.83
C GLU A 43 5.40 -21.06 -21.30
N SER A 44 6.68 -20.80 -21.50
CA SER A 44 7.62 -21.87 -21.82
C SER A 44 7.75 -22.83 -20.63
N GLN A 45 8.15 -24.08 -20.89
CA GLN A 45 8.34 -25.05 -19.81
C GLN A 45 9.42 -24.60 -18.83
N ASP A 46 10.44 -23.90 -19.32
CA ASP A 46 11.51 -23.33 -18.50
C ASP A 46 10.97 -22.26 -17.54
N GLU A 47 10.09 -21.37 -18.01
CA GLU A 47 9.45 -20.34 -17.17
C GLU A 47 8.59 -20.95 -16.04
N VAL A 48 7.86 -22.02 -16.35
CA VAL A 48 7.02 -22.71 -15.35
C VAL A 48 7.89 -23.43 -14.31
N GLU A 49 9.01 -24.03 -14.73
CA GLU A 49 9.97 -24.63 -13.81
C GLU A 49 10.66 -23.57 -12.93
N GLU A 50 11.00 -22.40 -13.48
CA GLU A 50 11.55 -21.28 -12.71
C GLU A 50 10.55 -20.79 -11.67
N ARG A 51 9.28 -20.58 -12.03
CA ARG A 51 8.23 -20.22 -11.07
C ARG A 51 8.04 -21.27 -9.98
N GLY A 52 8.15 -22.55 -10.34
CA GLY A 52 8.14 -23.65 -9.36
C GLY A 52 9.31 -23.56 -8.36
N ARG A 53 10.51 -23.20 -8.83
CA ARG A 53 11.69 -22.98 -7.96
C ARG A 53 11.51 -21.76 -7.08
N GLU A 54 10.96 -20.67 -7.61
CA GLU A 54 10.64 -19.48 -6.83
C GLU A 54 9.65 -19.79 -5.72
N ALA A 55 8.54 -20.49 -6.04
CA ALA A 55 7.54 -20.90 -5.06
C ALA A 55 8.04 -21.89 -4.01
N HIS A 56 9.04 -22.71 -4.36
CA HIS A 56 9.75 -23.57 -3.41
C HIS A 56 10.56 -22.73 -2.40
N LEU A 57 11.24 -21.69 -2.88
CA LEU A 57 12.10 -20.84 -2.06
C LEU A 57 11.27 -19.86 -1.21
N SER A 58 10.18 -19.33 -1.75
CA SER A 58 9.33 -18.33 -1.08
C SER A 58 8.21 -18.93 -0.22
N SER A 59 8.30 -20.21 0.15
CA SER A 59 7.25 -20.86 0.95
C SER A 59 7.26 -20.35 2.40
N GLU A 60 6.30 -19.49 2.73
CA GLU A 60 6.13 -18.94 4.09
C GLU A 60 6.01 -20.03 5.16
N LEU A 61 5.25 -21.10 4.86
CA LEU A 61 5.07 -22.22 5.78
C LEU A 61 6.39 -22.99 5.98
N GLY A 62 7.16 -23.18 4.90
CA GLY A 62 8.47 -23.81 4.97
C GLY A 62 9.44 -23.02 5.85
N GLU A 63 9.48 -21.69 5.68
CA GLU A 63 10.30 -20.80 6.51
C GLU A 63 9.88 -20.82 7.98
N ALA A 64 8.58 -20.73 8.27
CA ALA A 64 8.07 -20.75 9.65
C ALA A 64 8.40 -22.07 10.38
N LEU A 65 8.35 -23.20 9.67
CA LEU A 65 8.73 -24.52 10.22
C LEU A 65 10.23 -24.63 10.48
N ASP A 66 11.07 -24.08 9.60
CA ASP A 66 12.52 -24.01 9.79
C ASP A 66 12.87 -23.13 11.01
N ASP A 67 12.23 -21.97 11.17
CA ASP A 67 12.41 -21.08 12.33
C ASP A 67 12.03 -21.77 13.65
N LEU A 68 10.93 -22.52 13.66
CA LEU A 68 10.51 -23.33 14.80
C LEU A 68 11.52 -24.43 15.13
N SER A 69 12.15 -25.03 14.10
CA SER A 69 13.18 -26.04 14.30
C SER A 69 14.39 -25.48 15.06
N GLY A 70 14.76 -24.22 14.82
CA GLY A 70 15.84 -23.52 15.52
C GLY A 70 15.58 -23.32 17.02
N ARG A 71 14.30 -23.23 17.41
CA ARG A 71 13.87 -23.02 18.80
C ARG A 71 13.67 -24.34 19.57
N GLN A 72 13.57 -25.47 18.88
CA GLN A 72 13.36 -26.75 19.53
C GLN A 72 14.62 -27.28 20.22
N ARG A 73 14.44 -28.03 21.31
CA ARG A 73 15.55 -28.69 22.02
C ARG A 73 15.72 -30.15 21.63
N SER A 74 14.62 -30.84 21.32
CA SER A 74 14.62 -32.26 20.97
C SER A 74 15.10 -32.48 19.52
N ALA A 75 16.13 -33.32 19.35
CA ALA A 75 16.65 -33.68 18.02
C ALA A 75 15.59 -34.35 17.14
N LYS A 76 14.72 -35.17 17.73
CA LYS A 76 13.61 -35.81 17.00
C LYS A 76 12.62 -34.77 16.48
N ALA A 77 12.25 -33.81 17.33
CA ALA A 77 11.33 -32.73 16.94
C ALA A 77 11.93 -31.81 15.86
N LYS A 78 13.23 -31.52 15.94
CA LYS A 78 13.95 -30.79 14.88
C LYS A 78 13.90 -31.51 13.55
N ALA A 79 14.24 -32.80 13.54
CA ALA A 79 14.23 -33.60 12.31
C ALA A 79 12.83 -33.64 11.67
N THR A 80 11.78 -33.79 12.48
CA THR A 80 10.39 -33.77 11.96
C THR A 80 10.00 -32.41 11.40
N LEU A 81 10.42 -31.30 12.02
CA LEU A 81 10.12 -29.96 11.54
C LEU A 81 10.85 -29.64 10.23
N ILE A 82 12.12 -30.02 10.12
CA ILE A 82 12.89 -29.86 8.87
C ILE A 82 12.29 -30.70 7.74
N ALA A 83 11.88 -31.94 8.03
CA ALA A 83 11.20 -32.78 7.05
C ALA A 83 9.87 -32.16 6.60
N ALA A 84 9.08 -31.65 7.55
CA ALA A 84 7.82 -30.96 7.26
C ALA A 84 8.02 -29.65 6.48
N ALA A 85 9.08 -28.89 6.77
CA ALA A 85 9.44 -27.68 6.05
C ALA A 85 9.78 -27.99 4.58
N ARG A 86 10.56 -29.04 4.33
CA ARG A 86 10.87 -29.52 2.97
C ARG A 86 9.61 -29.95 2.23
N SER A 87 8.75 -30.75 2.86
CA SER A 87 7.50 -31.18 2.23
C SER A 87 6.55 -30.00 1.94
N ALA A 88 6.53 -28.98 2.80
CA ALA A 88 5.73 -27.77 2.58
C ALA A 88 6.24 -26.96 1.38
N ARG A 89 7.56 -26.84 1.23
CA ARG A 89 8.19 -26.18 0.06
C ARG A 89 7.94 -26.95 -1.23
N GLU A 90 8.08 -28.27 -1.20
CA GLU A 90 7.77 -29.15 -2.33
C GLU A 90 6.29 -29.05 -2.73
N ALA A 91 5.37 -29.02 -1.75
CA ALA A 91 3.94 -28.85 -2.03
C ALA A 91 3.63 -27.49 -2.68
N SER A 92 4.28 -26.42 -2.22
CA SER A 92 4.16 -25.08 -2.82
C SER A 92 4.59 -25.07 -4.29
N ALA A 93 5.75 -25.66 -4.59
CA ALA A 93 6.26 -25.79 -5.95
C ALA A 93 5.34 -26.63 -6.85
N LEU A 94 4.84 -27.76 -6.33
CA LEU A 94 3.92 -28.63 -7.04
C LEU A 94 2.59 -27.95 -7.35
N ASN A 95 2.06 -27.11 -6.45
CA ASN A 95 0.84 -26.37 -6.71
C ASN A 95 0.95 -25.51 -7.97
N VAL A 96 2.06 -24.80 -8.15
CA VAL A 96 2.30 -23.99 -9.36
C VAL A 96 2.32 -24.86 -10.62
N LEU A 97 3.01 -26.01 -10.58
CA LEU A 97 3.06 -26.93 -11.72
C LEU A 97 1.68 -27.52 -12.05
N PHE A 98 0.87 -27.84 -11.02
CA PHE A 98 -0.48 -28.34 -11.20
C PHE A 98 -1.44 -27.27 -11.71
N GLU A 99 -1.31 -26.02 -11.26
CA GLU A 99 -2.08 -24.89 -11.77
C GLU A 99 -1.88 -24.73 -13.28
N ASP A 100 -0.62 -24.66 -13.75
CA ASP A 100 -0.31 -24.60 -15.19
C ASP A 100 -0.88 -25.81 -15.95
N LEU A 101 -0.73 -27.03 -15.40
CA LEU A 101 -1.31 -28.23 -16.03
C LEU A 101 -2.82 -28.14 -16.15
N THR A 102 -3.52 -27.66 -15.12
CA THR A 102 -4.98 -27.49 -15.15
C THR A 102 -5.42 -26.41 -16.13
N GLU A 103 -4.65 -25.33 -16.26
CA GLU A 103 -4.89 -24.29 -17.24
C GLU A 103 -4.69 -24.80 -18.67
N ARG A 104 -3.62 -25.54 -18.95
CA ARG A 104 -3.41 -26.20 -20.25
C ARG A 104 -4.55 -27.14 -20.60
N LEU A 105 -5.01 -27.96 -19.64
CA LEU A 105 -6.16 -28.83 -19.85
C LEU A 105 -7.44 -28.03 -20.12
N ARG A 106 -7.65 -26.92 -19.42
CA ARG A 106 -8.79 -26.02 -19.62
C ARG A 106 -8.75 -25.39 -21.02
N GLN A 107 -7.59 -24.92 -21.46
CA GLN A 107 -7.37 -24.36 -22.81
C GLN A 107 -7.58 -25.43 -23.89
N HIS A 108 -7.07 -26.64 -23.67
CA HIS A 108 -7.29 -27.79 -24.54
C HIS A 108 -8.79 -28.10 -24.66
N ALA A 109 -9.51 -28.20 -23.54
CA ALA A 109 -10.95 -28.44 -23.52
C ALA A 109 -11.75 -27.30 -24.20
N ALA A 110 -11.34 -26.04 -24.02
CA ALA A 110 -11.94 -24.90 -24.68
C ALA A 110 -11.73 -24.94 -26.21
N ALA A 111 -10.52 -25.28 -26.66
CA ALA A 111 -10.20 -25.45 -28.07
C ALA A 111 -10.97 -26.61 -28.72
N MET A 112 -11.25 -27.68 -27.98
CA MET A 112 -12.09 -28.80 -28.43
C MET A 112 -13.58 -28.46 -28.49
N LYS A 113 -14.07 -27.56 -27.62
CA LYS A 113 -15.47 -27.08 -27.62
C LYS A 113 -15.73 -26.00 -28.68
N ALA A 114 -14.70 -25.28 -29.10
CA ALA A 114 -14.81 -24.34 -30.19
C ALA A 114 -15.18 -25.10 -31.47
N LYS A 115 -16.15 -24.58 -32.23
CA LYS A 115 -16.46 -25.13 -33.57
C LYS A 115 -15.16 -25.18 -34.35
N PRO A 116 -14.87 -26.27 -35.09
CA PRO A 116 -13.68 -26.33 -35.93
C PRO A 116 -13.67 -25.07 -36.77
N ARG A 117 -12.65 -24.24 -36.56
CA ARG A 117 -12.53 -22.98 -37.28
C ARG A 117 -12.34 -23.42 -38.72
N ALA A 118 -13.36 -23.19 -39.55
CA ALA A 118 -13.26 -23.44 -40.97
C ALA A 118 -12.20 -22.47 -41.49
N PHE A 119 -10.94 -22.92 -41.51
CA PHE A 119 -9.98 -22.31 -42.38
C PHE A 119 -10.57 -22.49 -43.77
N ARG A 120 -11.08 -21.41 -44.35
CA ARG A 120 -11.15 -21.33 -45.81
C ARG A 120 -9.71 -21.45 -46.25
N VAL A 121 -9.27 -22.68 -46.47
CA VAL A 121 -8.21 -22.95 -47.41
C VAL A 121 -8.81 -22.42 -48.70
N ILE A 122 -8.47 -21.17 -49.04
CA ILE A 122 -8.74 -20.66 -50.36
C ILE A 122 -8.02 -21.66 -51.26
N PRO A 123 -8.74 -22.45 -52.08
CA PRO A 123 -8.11 -23.36 -53.01
C PRO A 123 -7.62 -22.55 -54.21
N ASP A 124 -6.95 -21.43 -53.96
CA ASP A 124 -6.18 -20.74 -54.96
C ASP A 124 -4.84 -21.45 -54.94
N ASP A 125 -4.53 -22.11 -56.06
CA ASP A 125 -3.17 -22.47 -56.45
C ASP A 125 -2.63 -23.88 -56.10
N PHE A 126 -3.48 -24.86 -55.75
CA PHE A 126 -3.09 -26.27 -55.93
C PHE A 126 -3.11 -26.64 -57.43
N GLY A 127 -2.06 -26.24 -58.13
CA GLY A 127 -1.84 -26.55 -59.55
C GLY A 127 -1.16 -25.43 -60.34
N LYS A 128 -1.06 -24.23 -59.77
CA LYS A 128 -0.27 -23.15 -60.34
C LYS A 128 0.54 -22.54 -59.22
N ALA A 129 1.80 -22.96 -59.08
CA ALA A 129 2.77 -22.00 -58.59
C ALA A 129 2.67 -20.80 -59.54
N LYS A 130 1.93 -19.74 -59.14
CA LYS A 130 2.10 -18.43 -59.74
C LYS A 130 3.55 -18.11 -59.47
N LEU A 131 4.39 -18.39 -60.45
CA LEU A 131 5.72 -17.87 -60.51
C LEU A 131 5.53 -16.36 -60.36
N TYR A 132 5.94 -15.82 -59.21
CA TYR A 132 6.01 -14.38 -58.94
C TYR A 132 7.12 -13.76 -59.79
N THR A 133 7.05 -14.00 -61.09
CA THR A 133 8.01 -13.59 -62.10
C THR A 133 7.38 -12.65 -63.11
N SER A 134 6.06 -12.42 -63.04
CA SER A 134 5.40 -11.33 -63.76
C SER A 134 5.40 -10.06 -62.91
N ASP A 135 5.75 -8.93 -63.51
CA ASP A 135 5.83 -7.62 -62.82
C ASP A 135 4.51 -7.24 -62.14
N GLU A 136 3.38 -7.68 -62.69
CA GLU A 136 2.05 -7.47 -62.10
C GLU A 136 1.86 -8.25 -60.79
N ALA A 137 2.38 -9.47 -60.69
CA ALA A 137 2.29 -10.27 -59.46
C ALA A 137 3.19 -9.71 -58.34
N ILE A 138 4.34 -9.14 -58.72
CA ILE A 138 5.25 -8.46 -57.79
C ILE A 138 4.56 -7.20 -57.24
N ARG A 139 3.91 -6.39 -58.09
CA ARG A 139 3.17 -5.18 -57.64
C ARG A 139 2.06 -5.50 -56.65
N VAL A 140 1.25 -6.53 -56.92
CA VAL A 140 0.15 -6.93 -56.00
C VAL A 140 0.72 -7.44 -54.67
N MET A 141 1.85 -8.15 -54.69
CA MET A 141 2.52 -8.59 -53.47
C MET A 141 3.10 -7.40 -52.68
N GLU A 142 3.73 -6.44 -53.34
CA GLU A 142 4.25 -5.24 -52.69
C GLU A 142 3.13 -4.36 -52.09
N GLU A 143 2.00 -4.22 -52.78
CA GLU A 143 0.84 -3.49 -52.28
C GLU A 143 0.20 -4.16 -51.06
N THR A 144 0.14 -5.50 -51.04
CA THR A 144 -0.38 -6.25 -49.89
C THR A 144 0.57 -6.22 -48.70
N ILE A 145 1.89 -6.21 -48.93
CA ILE A 145 2.90 -6.00 -47.88
C ILE A 145 2.79 -4.58 -47.31
N LYS A 146 2.67 -3.55 -48.16
CA LYS A 146 2.47 -2.16 -47.71
C LYS A 146 1.16 -1.98 -46.95
N ALA A 147 0.09 -2.65 -47.37
CA ALA A 147 -1.20 -2.62 -46.68
C ALA A 147 -1.11 -3.28 -45.28
N ARG A 148 -0.40 -4.41 -45.16
CA ARG A 148 -0.14 -5.05 -43.86
C ARG A 148 0.70 -4.18 -42.95
N GLN A 149 1.79 -3.59 -43.46
CA GLN A 149 2.63 -2.68 -42.70
C GLN A 149 1.85 -1.43 -42.23
N ALA A 150 0.95 -0.90 -43.06
CA ALA A 150 0.08 0.21 -42.68
C ALA A 150 -0.97 -0.19 -41.62
N GLU A 151 -1.49 -1.41 -41.66
CA GLU A 151 -2.41 -1.93 -40.64
C GLU A 151 -1.70 -2.19 -39.30
N GLU A 152 -0.48 -2.73 -39.34
CA GLU A 152 0.37 -2.94 -38.17
C GLU A 152 0.77 -1.60 -37.53
N ALA A 153 1.20 -0.61 -38.32
CA ALA A 153 1.52 0.73 -37.82
C ALA A 153 0.30 1.41 -37.15
N ARG A 154 -0.92 1.21 -37.68
CA ARG A 154 -2.15 1.70 -37.03
C ARG A 154 -2.46 1.00 -35.72
N LYS A 155 -2.16 -0.30 -35.61
CA LYS A 155 -2.34 -1.07 -34.37
C LYS A 155 -1.32 -0.65 -33.32
N GLU A 156 -0.07 -0.40 -33.71
CA GLU A 156 0.98 0.12 -32.83
C GLU A 156 0.63 1.52 -32.31
N GLN A 157 0.21 2.45 -33.18
CA GLN A 157 -0.25 3.77 -32.76
C GLN A 157 -1.43 3.71 -31.79
N ALA A 158 -2.40 2.81 -32.03
CA ALA A 158 -3.53 2.61 -31.12
C ALA A 158 -3.13 1.95 -29.79
N ALA A 159 -2.04 1.18 -29.76
CA ALA A 159 -1.48 0.60 -28.53
C ALA A 159 -0.72 1.67 -27.73
N GLU A 160 0.11 2.47 -28.38
CA GLU A 160 0.83 3.59 -27.77
C GLU A 160 -0.13 4.62 -27.16
N GLU A 161 -1.21 5.00 -27.85
CA GLU A 161 -2.23 5.90 -27.30
C GLU A 161 -2.91 5.33 -26.05
N ARG A 162 -3.13 4.00 -26.02
CA ARG A 162 -3.69 3.32 -24.85
C ARG A 162 -2.72 3.28 -23.68
N GLU A 163 -1.42 3.13 -23.93
CA GLU A 163 -0.39 3.16 -22.90
C GLU A 163 -0.23 4.57 -22.33
N GLN A 164 -0.17 5.60 -23.18
CA GLN A 164 -0.14 7.00 -22.74
C GLN A 164 -1.35 7.33 -21.86
N ARG A 165 -2.55 6.88 -22.24
CA ARG A 165 -3.77 7.08 -21.44
C ARG A 165 -3.76 6.31 -20.11
N ARG A 166 -3.01 5.21 -20.00
CA ARG A 166 -2.81 4.49 -18.72
C ARG A 166 -1.83 5.25 -17.84
N GLU A 167 -0.70 5.70 -18.40
CA GLU A 167 0.29 6.49 -17.66
C GLU A 167 -0.29 7.80 -17.14
N GLU A 168 -1.08 8.53 -17.94
CA GLU A 168 -1.75 9.74 -17.48
C GLU A 168 -2.71 9.48 -16.32
N LYS A 169 -3.48 8.39 -16.38
CA LYS A 169 -4.38 7.99 -15.29
C LYS A 169 -3.64 7.58 -14.02
N GLU A 170 -2.47 6.97 -14.15
CA GLU A 170 -1.63 6.64 -12.99
C GLU A 170 -1.05 7.89 -12.35
N ARG A 171 -0.53 8.84 -13.16
CA ARG A 171 -0.06 10.14 -12.65
C ARG A 171 -1.17 10.92 -11.96
N GLU A 172 -2.38 10.94 -12.52
CA GLU A 172 -3.54 11.60 -11.90
C GLU A 172 -3.92 10.94 -10.56
N LYS A 173 -3.89 9.60 -10.48
CA LYS A 173 -4.13 8.87 -9.22
C LYS A 173 -3.04 9.14 -8.18
N GLU A 174 -1.78 9.20 -8.58
CA GLU A 174 -0.67 9.51 -7.69
C GLU A 174 -0.77 10.95 -7.15
N GLU A 175 -1.09 11.92 -8.00
CA GLU A 175 -1.30 13.31 -7.58
C GLU A 175 -2.51 13.44 -6.65
N ALA A 176 -3.60 12.73 -6.94
CA ALA A 176 -4.77 12.69 -6.06
C ALA A 176 -4.44 12.04 -4.71
N ALA A 177 -3.61 10.98 -4.69
CA ALA A 177 -3.13 10.36 -3.46
C ALA A 177 -2.24 11.30 -2.64
N LYS A 178 -1.31 12.02 -3.30
CA LYS A 178 -0.46 13.03 -2.67
C LYS A 178 -1.29 14.16 -2.05
N ARG A 179 -2.29 14.68 -2.77
CA ARG A 179 -3.22 15.70 -2.25
C ARG A 179 -3.98 15.22 -1.01
N ARG A 180 -4.55 14.00 -1.06
CA ARG A 180 -5.26 13.40 0.09
C ARG A 180 -4.33 13.18 1.29
N ALA A 181 -3.07 12.81 1.06
CA ALA A 181 -2.09 12.63 2.13
C ALA A 181 -1.74 13.97 2.80
N LEU A 182 -1.57 15.04 2.01
CA LEU A 182 -1.35 16.39 2.54
C LEU A 182 -2.55 16.88 3.35
N GLU A 183 -3.77 16.69 2.84
CA GLU A 183 -5.00 17.08 3.55
C GLU A 183 -5.16 16.32 4.87
N LYS A 184 -4.83 15.02 4.91
CA LYS A 184 -4.84 14.25 6.17
C LYS A 184 -3.83 14.80 7.17
N LYS A 185 -2.60 15.09 6.74
CA LYS A 185 -1.56 15.68 7.60
C LYS A 185 -2.00 17.05 8.14
N GLU A 186 -2.65 17.87 7.32
CA GLU A 186 -3.17 19.17 7.74
C GLU A 186 -4.30 19.04 8.76
N ARG A 187 -5.24 18.10 8.55
CA ARG A 187 -6.31 17.80 9.52
C ARG A 187 -5.74 17.30 10.85
N GLU A 188 -4.71 16.47 10.83
CA GLU A 188 -4.02 16.00 12.04
C GLU A 188 -3.28 17.14 12.75
N ALA A 189 -2.58 18.00 12.02
CA ALA A 189 -1.93 19.18 12.57
C ALA A 189 -2.93 20.16 13.20
N ASN A 190 -4.08 20.40 12.56
CA ASN A 190 -5.14 21.24 13.10
C ASN A 190 -5.79 20.64 14.35
N LYS A 191 -6.00 19.32 14.39
CA LYS A 191 -6.46 18.63 15.61
C LYS A 191 -5.44 18.76 16.75
N ALA A 192 -4.16 18.60 16.47
CA ALA A 192 -3.09 18.76 17.46
C ALA A 192 -3.04 20.19 18.02
N ARG A 193 -3.10 21.21 17.14
CA ARG A 193 -3.16 22.62 17.55
C ARG A 193 -4.39 22.93 18.40
N ALA A 194 -5.56 22.40 18.03
CA ALA A 194 -6.79 22.59 18.80
C ALA A 194 -6.73 21.94 20.20
N LEU A 195 -6.03 20.81 20.34
CA LEU A 195 -5.79 20.18 21.65
C LEU A 195 -4.83 21.01 22.51
N GLN A 196 -3.74 21.51 21.92
CA GLN A 196 -2.78 22.38 22.61
C GLN A 196 -3.45 23.66 23.12
N GLN A 197 -4.25 24.33 22.28
CA GLN A 197 -5.02 25.52 22.69
C GLN A 197 -6.00 25.21 23.83
N LYS A 198 -6.66 24.04 23.83
CA LYS A 198 -7.55 23.62 24.92
C LYS A 198 -6.77 23.37 26.22
N GLU A 199 -5.56 22.82 26.14
CA GLU A 199 -4.71 22.63 27.32
C GLU A 199 -4.19 23.95 27.87
N GLU A 200 -3.77 24.88 27.00
CA GLU A 200 -3.36 26.23 27.39
C GLU A 200 -4.51 26.99 28.06
N GLN A 201 -5.72 26.98 27.47
CA GLN A 201 -6.90 27.58 28.09
C GLN A 201 -7.23 26.98 29.45
N LYS A 202 -7.06 25.65 29.64
CA LYS A 202 -7.23 25.01 30.95
C LYS A 202 -6.18 25.48 31.96
N LYS A 203 -4.92 25.62 31.53
CA LYS A 203 -3.83 26.13 32.38
C LYS A 203 -4.06 27.59 32.76
N GLU A 204 -4.50 28.44 31.82
CA GLU A 204 -4.85 29.83 32.08
C GLU A 204 -6.04 29.95 33.03
N LEU A 205 -7.11 29.18 32.83
CA LEU A 205 -8.25 29.13 33.75
C LEU A 205 -7.85 28.66 35.16
N ALA A 206 -6.95 27.68 35.26
CA ALA A 206 -6.42 27.22 36.54
C ALA A 206 -5.56 28.31 37.22
N ALA A 207 -4.70 28.99 36.46
CA ALA A 207 -3.90 30.10 36.95
C ALA A 207 -4.76 31.29 37.40
N ALA A 208 -5.80 31.64 36.65
CA ALA A 208 -6.75 32.69 37.00
C ALA A 208 -7.52 32.35 38.29
N ARG A 209 -7.92 31.08 38.47
CA ARG A 209 -8.54 30.61 39.72
C ARG A 209 -7.59 30.70 40.92
N LEU A 210 -6.30 30.40 40.72
CA LEU A 210 -5.30 30.54 41.79
C LEU A 210 -5.07 32.01 42.15
N LYS A 211 -4.93 32.90 41.17
CA LYS A 211 -4.81 34.35 41.40
C LYS A 211 -6.00 34.90 42.18
N ARG A 212 -7.23 34.56 41.78
CA ARG A 212 -8.45 34.99 42.47
C ARG A 212 -8.53 34.47 43.92
N LYS A 213 -8.01 33.27 44.20
CA LYS A 213 -7.94 32.73 45.57
C LYS A 213 -6.93 33.50 46.44
N LEU A 214 -5.80 33.91 45.85
CA LEU A 214 -4.78 34.72 46.54
C LEU A 214 -5.32 36.12 46.85
N GLU A 215 -5.95 36.79 45.88
CA GLU A 215 -6.60 38.09 46.07
C GLU A 215 -7.67 38.04 47.18
N LEU A 216 -8.54 37.03 47.16
CA LEU A 216 -9.54 36.82 48.23
C LEU A 216 -8.90 36.54 49.60
N ALA A 217 -7.73 35.93 49.65
CA ALA A 217 -7.01 35.70 50.91
C ALA A 217 -6.41 37.02 51.43
N GLU A 218 -5.82 37.82 50.55
CA GLU A 218 -5.29 39.15 50.86
C GLU A 218 -6.39 40.12 51.34
N GLU A 219 -7.56 40.11 50.68
CA GLU A 219 -8.72 40.90 51.11
C GLU A 219 -9.20 40.49 52.51
N LYS A 220 -9.27 39.18 52.79
CA LYS A 220 -9.63 38.68 54.13
C LYS A 220 -8.59 39.04 55.18
N GLU A 221 -7.31 39.04 54.84
CA GLU A 221 -6.25 39.50 55.73
C GLU A 221 -6.32 41.01 55.98
N ALA A 222 -6.57 41.81 54.95
CA ALA A 222 -6.77 43.25 55.05
C ALA A 222 -8.00 43.57 55.91
N GLU A 223 -9.11 42.84 55.74
CA GLU A 223 -10.32 42.98 56.55
C GLU A 223 -10.07 42.60 58.03
N LYS A 224 -9.32 41.51 58.28
CA LYS A 224 -8.87 41.16 59.64
C LYS A 224 -8.01 42.26 60.26
N ARG A 225 -7.06 42.83 59.51
CA ARG A 225 -6.22 43.95 59.97
C ARG A 225 -7.05 45.19 60.27
N ARG A 226 -8.04 45.53 59.44
CA ARG A 226 -9.00 46.62 59.69
C ARG A 226 -9.82 46.37 60.96
N LYS A 227 -10.35 45.16 61.16
CA LYS A 227 -11.10 44.79 62.38
C LYS A 227 -10.24 44.86 63.65
N ILE A 228 -8.95 44.51 63.56
CA ILE A 228 -8.00 44.63 64.68
C ILE A 228 -7.74 46.12 64.99
N ALA A 229 -7.49 46.94 63.98
CA ALA A 229 -7.31 48.38 64.14
C ALA A 229 -8.56 49.08 64.72
N GLU A 230 -9.75 48.70 64.28
CA GLU A 230 -11.02 49.23 64.80
C GLU A 230 -11.29 48.83 66.26
N LYS A 231 -10.90 47.60 66.65
CA LYS A 231 -10.96 47.17 68.06
C LYS A 231 -9.95 47.93 68.93
N GLN A 232 -8.77 48.24 68.40
CA GLN A 232 -7.78 49.07 69.10
C GLN A 232 -8.21 50.53 69.24
N SER A 233 -8.89 51.11 68.24
CA SER A 233 -9.44 52.47 68.33
C SER A 233 -10.64 52.55 69.28
N LYS A 234 -11.51 51.53 69.33
CA LYS A 234 -12.58 51.46 70.34
C LYS A 234 -12.06 51.28 71.77
N LYS A 235 -10.90 50.63 71.96
CA LYS A 235 -10.25 50.48 73.27
C LYS A 235 -9.62 51.78 73.77
N THR A 236 -9.11 52.61 72.86
CA THR A 236 -8.58 53.96 73.17
C THR A 236 -9.67 55.02 73.33
N ALA A 237 -10.83 54.87 72.68
CA ALA A 237 -12.01 55.72 72.92
C ALA A 237 -12.73 55.43 74.26
N ARG A 238 -12.61 54.21 74.80
CA ARG A 238 -13.15 53.84 76.11
C ARG A 238 -12.25 54.30 77.28
N SER A 239 -10.99 54.67 77.01
CA SER A 239 -10.08 55.29 77.99
C SER A 239 -10.17 56.82 78.03
N THR A 240 -10.86 57.47 77.10
CA THR A 240 -11.06 58.94 77.09
C THR A 240 -12.45 59.39 77.54
N SER A 241 -13.38 58.48 77.80
CA SER A 241 -14.73 58.77 78.30
C SER A 241 -14.95 58.49 79.80
N ALA A 242 -13.88 58.20 80.55
CA ALA A 242 -13.92 57.99 82.01
C ALA A 242 -13.03 59.00 82.78
N SER A 243 -12.92 60.24 82.29
CA SER A 243 -12.20 61.30 83.00
C SER A 243 -12.84 62.67 82.78
N SER A 244 -13.96 62.92 83.48
CA SER A 244 -14.36 64.29 83.82
C SER A 244 -15.32 64.31 85.02
N THR A 245 -14.84 64.06 86.23
CA THR A 245 -15.53 64.53 87.45
C THR A 245 -14.54 64.73 88.62
N ASN A 246 -14.50 65.98 89.08
CA ASN A 246 -14.16 66.50 90.43
C ASN A 246 -12.72 66.58 90.98
N GLN A 247 -12.27 67.85 91.02
CA GLN A 247 -11.97 68.66 92.21
C GLN A 247 -10.74 68.39 93.12
N GLN A 248 -9.85 69.41 93.09
CA GLN A 248 -9.30 70.21 94.20
C GLN A 248 -8.21 69.68 95.16
N ASN A 249 -7.22 70.57 95.33
CA ASN A 249 -6.38 70.89 96.51
C ASN A 249 -4.88 70.50 96.53
N THR A 250 -4.05 71.49 96.10
CA THR A 250 -2.91 72.17 96.78
C THR A 250 -1.72 71.37 97.37
N PRO A 251 -0.53 71.97 97.68
CA PRO A 251 -0.08 73.37 97.50
C PRO A 251 1.35 73.57 96.92
N ALA A 252 1.61 74.82 96.52
CA ALA A 252 2.83 75.64 96.64
C ALA A 252 4.24 74.98 96.76
N LEU A 253 5.10 75.32 95.79
CA LEU A 253 6.51 75.69 96.03
C LEU A 253 6.95 76.73 94.98
N GLN A 254 7.59 77.78 95.47
CA GLN A 254 7.92 79.03 94.77
C GLN A 254 9.03 78.89 93.70
N PRO A 255 9.12 79.84 92.76
CA PRO A 255 10.15 79.88 91.72
C PRO A 255 11.35 80.72 92.15
N SER A 256 12.56 80.19 91.97
CA SER A 256 13.79 80.99 91.98
C SER A 256 14.01 81.56 90.58
N GLN A 257 14.08 82.89 90.54
CA GLN A 257 14.40 83.72 89.38
C GLN A 257 15.84 83.54 88.89
N LEU A 258 16.05 83.85 87.61
CA LEU A 258 17.00 84.85 87.05
C LEU A 258 17.48 84.35 85.67
N VAL A 259 16.96 84.89 84.56
CA VAL A 259 17.29 86.18 83.89
C VAL A 259 18.31 85.98 82.75
N ASN A 260 17.83 86.32 81.55
CA ASN A 260 18.52 86.84 80.37
C ASN A 260 20.00 86.47 80.15
N GLN A 261 20.30 85.72 79.09
CA GLN A 261 20.52 86.18 77.70
C GLN A 261 20.59 84.97 76.78
#